data_AF-A0A2E7SDQ9-F1
#
_entry.id   AF-A0A2E7SDQ9-F1
#
_cell.length_a   1.000
_cell.length_b   1.000
_cell.length_c   1.000
_cell.angle_alpha   90.00
_cell.angle_beta   90.00
_cell.angle_gamma   90.00
#
_symmetry.space_group_name_H-M   'P 1'
#
loop_
_entity.id
_entity.type
_entity.pdbx_description
1 polymer ?
#
loop_
_entity_poly.entity_id
_entity_poly.type
_entity_poly.pdbx_seq_one_letter_code
_entity_poly.pdbx_strand_id
1 'polypeptide(L)' 'MALFHGNLSSFSFADGHARMRTWRDKATIKAGTAQAMGQYSHRWPGGNVNNPEFVWVYNRYKHKKFAPL' A
#
# COMPACT_ATOMS: atom_id res chain seq x y z
N MET A 1 8.90 -6.84 8.98
CA MET A 1 8.92 -6.83 7.50
C MET A 1 8.86 -5.39 7.04
N ALA A 2 9.85 -4.93 6.27
CA ALA A 2 9.78 -3.58 5.70
C ALA A 2 8.78 -3.61 4.55
N LEU A 3 7.63 -2.95 4.72
CA LEU A 3 6.58 -2.90 3.71
C LEU A 3 7.06 -2.21 2.42
N PHE A 4 8.14 -1.41 2.47
CA PHE A 4 8.73 -0.72 1.32
C PHE A 4 10.26 -0.92 1.30
N HIS A 5 10.78 -1.38 0.16
CA HIS A 5 12.21 -1.40 -0.17
C HIS A 5 12.38 -0.55 -1.45
N GLY A 6 12.62 0.75 -1.27
CA GLY A 6 12.53 1.71 -2.37
C GLY A 6 11.09 1.88 -2.87
N ASN A 7 10.86 1.74 -4.18
CA ASN A 7 9.52 1.79 -4.78
C ASN A 7 8.88 0.40 -4.92
N LEU A 8 9.31 -0.60 -4.13
CA LEU A 8 8.80 -1.96 -4.24
C LEU A 8 8.35 -2.51 -2.89
N SER A 9 7.27 -3.29 -2.92
CA SER A 9 6.70 -3.95 -1.75
C SER A 9 6.46 -5.43 -2.02
N SER A 10 6.74 -6.26 -1.02
CA SER A 10 6.36 -7.67 -1.02
C SER A 10 5.05 -7.86 -0.28
N PHE A 11 4.13 -8.57 -0.91
CA PHE A 11 2.77 -8.81 -0.46
C PHE A 11 2.53 -10.30 -0.33
N SER A 12 2.24 -10.76 0.89
CA SER A 12 1.78 -12.12 1.13
C SER A 12 0.25 -12.15 1.23
N PHE A 13 -0.35 -13.21 0.68
CA PHE A 13 -1.79 -13.44 0.65
C PHE A 13 -2.17 -14.62 1.55
N ALA A 14 -3.43 -14.67 1.97
CA ALA A 14 -3.92 -15.70 2.90
C ALA A 14 -3.92 -17.12 2.30
N ASP A 15 -3.86 -17.25 0.97
CA ASP A 15 -3.71 -18.51 0.24
C ASP A 15 -2.24 -18.99 0.16
N GLY A 16 -1.31 -18.29 0.82
CA GLY A 16 0.11 -18.64 0.85
C GLY A 16 0.92 -18.10 -0.33
N HIS A 17 0.29 -17.41 -1.28
CA HIS A 17 0.99 -16.78 -2.39
C HIS A 17 1.70 -15.51 -1.91
N ALA A 18 2.92 -15.26 -2.41
CA ALA A 18 3.61 -13.97 -2.27
C ALA A 18 3.81 -13.32 -3.63
N ARG A 19 3.60 -12.01 -3.72
CA ARG A 19 3.81 -11.22 -4.94
C ARG A 19 4.57 -9.94 -4.64
N MET A 20 5.47 -9.56 -5.54
CA MET A 20 6.09 -8.24 -5.51
C MET A 20 5.24 -7.22 -6.29
N ARG A 21 5.14 -6.00 -5.77
CA ARG A 21 4.47 -4.88 -6.40
C ARG A 21 5.42 -3.71 -6.49
N THR A 22 5.72 -3.29 -7.72
CA THR A 22 6.40 -2.02 -7.99
C THR A 22 5.36 -0.90 -7.98
N TRP A 23 5.60 0.11 -7.15
CA TRP A 23 4.85 1.36 -7.14
C TRP A 23 5.42 2.32 -8.19
N ARG A 24 4.51 3.01 -8.87
CA ARG A 24 4.77 3.98 -9.93
C ARG A 24 4.24 5.36 -9.57
N ASP A 25 3.22 5.45 -8.71
CA ASP A 25 2.70 6.74 -8.28
C ASP A 25 3.69 7.43 -7.32
N LYS A 26 4.00 8.69 -7.61
CA LYS A 26 4.96 9.48 -6.83
C LYS A 26 4.48 9.70 -5.39
N ALA A 27 3.16 9.86 -5.18
CA ALA A 27 2.62 10.09 -3.84
C ALA A 27 2.66 8.81 -2.99
N THR A 28 2.39 7.64 -3.57
CA THR A 28 2.57 6.34 -2.90
C THR A 28 4.03 6.07 -2.59
N ILE A 29 4.96 6.32 -3.53
CA ILE A 29 6.40 6.14 -3.28
C ILE A 29 6.85 7.06 -2.13
N LYS A 30 6.44 8.34 -2.15
CA LYS A 30 6.77 9.28 -1.07
C LYS A 30 6.22 8.83 0.28
N ALA A 31 4.97 8.38 0.32
CA ALA A 31 4.33 7.89 1.55
C ALA A 31 5.01 6.61 2.07
N GLY A 32 5.34 5.67 1.18
CA GLY A 32 6.02 4.42 1.51
C GLY A 32 7.43 4.63 2.03
N THR A 33 8.20 5.53 1.40
CA THR A 33 9.53 5.93 1.87
C THR A 33 9.47 6.61 3.23
N ALA A 34 8.49 7.52 3.45
CA ALA A 34 8.30 8.15 4.76
C ALA A 34 7.98 7.11 5.85
N GLN A 35 7.12 6.13 5.56
CA GLN A 35 6.84 5.02 6.48
C GLN A 35 8.09 4.18 6.76
N ALA A 36 8.89 3.87 5.75
CA ALA A 36 10.15 3.12 5.91
C ALA A 36 11.18 3.87 6.78
N MET A 37 11.15 5.21 6.75
CA MET A 37 11.97 6.09 7.59
C MET A 37 11.39 6.29 9.01
N GLY A 38 10.30 5.60 9.37
CA GLY A 38 9.63 5.75 10.67
C GLY A 38 8.83 7.05 10.81
N GLN A 39 8.71 7.84 9.75
CA GLN A 39 7.90 9.05 9.72
C GLN A 39 6.45 8.69 9.42
N TYR A 40 5.70 8.34 10.47
CA TYR A 40 4.28 8.00 10.39
C TYR A 40 3.44 9.23 10.03
N SER A 41 3.28 9.51 8.74
CA SER A 41 2.22 10.42 8.28
C SER A 41 0.96 9.58 8.04
N HIS A 42 -0.03 9.72 8.92
CA HIS A 42 -1.37 9.10 8.79
C HIS A 42 -2.16 9.60 7.57
N ARG A 43 -1.57 10.48 6.74
CA ARG A 43 -2.17 11.03 5.53
C ARG A 43 -1.41 10.52 4.31
N TRP A 44 -1.89 9.41 3.74
CA TRP A 44 -1.56 9.05 2.36
C TRP A 44 -2.49 9.84 1.42
N PRO A 45 -2.01 10.89 0.73
CA PRO A 45 -2.86 11.68 -0.17
C PRO A 45 -3.35 10.87 -1.38
N GLY A 46 -2.70 9.74 -1.66
CA GLY A 46 -3.09 8.80 -2.68
C GLY A 46 -4.18 7.81 -2.25
N GLY A 47 -4.75 7.91 -1.05
CA GLY A 47 -5.82 7.03 -0.57
C GLY A 47 -7.20 7.32 -1.19
N ASN A 48 -7.26 7.49 -2.51
CA ASN A 48 -8.47 7.85 -3.24
C ASN A 48 -8.66 6.96 -4.48
N VAL A 49 -9.88 6.93 -5.01
CA VAL A 49 -10.26 6.10 -6.16
C VAL A 49 -9.49 6.42 -7.45
N ASN A 50 -8.87 7.60 -7.55
CA ASN A 50 -8.08 8.01 -8.70
C ASN A 50 -6.64 7.49 -8.64
N ASN A 51 -6.20 6.95 -7.50
CA ASN A 51 -4.90 6.29 -7.40
C ASN A 51 -5.07 4.79 -7.72
N PRO A 52 -4.53 4.31 -8.86
CA PRO A 52 -4.65 2.90 -9.24
C PRO A 52 -3.99 1.95 -8.22
N GLU A 53 -3.06 2.45 -7.40
CA GLU A 53 -2.39 1.68 -6.37
C GLU A 53 -3.24 1.54 -5.12
N PHE A 54 -3.98 2.59 -4.75
CA PHE A 54 -5.01 2.49 -3.72
C PHE A 54 -6.11 1.54 -4.14
N VAL A 55 -6.59 1.64 -5.39
CA VAL A 55 -7.60 0.70 -5.92
C VAL A 55 -7.07 -0.74 -5.92
N TRP A 56 -5.80 -0.96 -6.28
CA TRP A 56 -5.19 -2.29 -6.25
C TRP A 56 -5.15 -2.88 -4.84
N VAL A 57 -4.70 -2.10 -3.84
CA VAL A 57 -4.68 -2.53 -2.44
C VAL A 57 -6.10 -2.73 -1.93
N TYR A 58 -7.00 -1.77 -2.16
CA TYR A 58 -8.40 -1.82 -1.74
C TYR A 58 -9.10 -3.08 -2.25
N ASN A 59 -8.98 -3.42 -3.53
CA ASN A 59 -9.65 -4.59 -4.10
C ASN A 59 -9.08 -5.93 -3.59
N ARG A 60 -7.82 -5.98 -3.13
CA ARG A 60 -7.14 -7.24 -2.77
C ARG A 60 -7.01 -7.46 -1.26
N TYR A 61 -6.96 -6.39 -0.49
CA TYR A 61 -6.75 -6.40 0.95
C TYR A 61 -7.93 -5.81 1.73
N LYS A 62 -9.09 -5.62 1.07
CA LYS A 62 -10.34 -5.32 1.78
C LYS A 62 -10.58 -6.42 2.80
N HIS A 63 -10.43 -6.07 4.07
CA HIS A 63 -10.86 -6.94 5.15
C HIS A 63 -12.38 -7.17 4.97
N LYS A 64 -12.90 -8.39 5.16
CA LYS A 64 -14.35 -8.65 5.04
C LYS A 64 -15.21 -7.72 5.92
N LYS A 65 -14.62 -7.18 6.98
CA LYS A 65 -15.23 -6.18 7.89
C LYS A 65 -14.89 -4.72 7.59
N PHE A 66 -14.26 -4.42 6.45
CA PHE A 66 -14.00 -3.04 6.02
C PHE A 66 -15.30 -2.46 5.43
N ALA A 67 -16.22 -2.12 6.32
CA ALA A 67 -17.29 -1.17 6.09
C ALA A 67 -16.83 0.19 6.64
N PRO A 68 -17.11 1.32 5.96
CA PRO A 68 -17.01 2.60 6.65
C PRO A 68 -18.00 2.57 7.83
N LEU A 69 -17.53 2.99 9.02
CA LEU A 69 -18.42 3.45 10.08
C LEU A 69 -19.07 4.76 9.64
#